data_AF-A0A1S0TLI2-F1
#
_entry.id   AF-A0A1S0TLI2-F1
#
_cell.length_a   1.000
_cell.length_b   1.000
_cell.length_c   1.000
_cell.angle_alpha   90.00
_cell.angle_beta   90.00
_cell.angle_gamma   90.00
#
_symmetry.space_group_name_H-M   'P 1'
#
loop_
_entity.id
_entity.type
_entity.pdbx_description
1 polymer ?
#
loop_
_entity_poly.entity_id
_entity_poly.type
_entity_poly.pdbx_seq_one_letter_code
_entity_poly.pdbx_strand_id
1 'polypeptide(L)'
;MSHKIWQLNHLREFTLEGQNLKIETNAFAGLTQVDFFNLFGVNSFGSRPFENVSRVHRLEISRSHFSISPGIFTALSHVREIHIISNDIDTISTGAFTGLYTIGCLTMSDNKIGNISGHAFATIVNIGEIIIERNNIRHLETEALLSEAWQIRFQDNILYCSCVINWLKHINA
;
A
#
# COMPACT_ATOMS: atom_id res chain seq x y z
N MET A 1 -10.88 -2.77 22.22
CA MET A 1 -9.95 -3.69 22.91
C MET A 1 -9.07 -2.89 23.87
N SER A 2 -8.86 -3.38 25.10
CA SER A 2 -8.38 -2.59 26.24
C SER A 2 -6.91 -2.10 26.14
N HIS A 3 -6.70 -0.87 26.61
CA HIS A 3 -5.48 -0.04 26.74
C HIS A 3 -4.16 -0.66 27.29
N LYS A 4 -4.02 -1.99 27.42
CA LYS A 4 -2.86 -2.63 28.08
C LYS A 4 -1.78 -3.21 27.16
N ILE A 5 -2.00 -3.31 25.84
CA ILE A 5 -1.04 -3.98 24.94
C ILE A 5 0.12 -3.07 24.51
N TRP A 6 -0.01 -1.74 24.67
CA TRP A 6 0.89 -0.77 24.04
C TRP A 6 2.07 -0.28 24.89
N GLN A 7 2.38 -0.93 26.02
CA GLN A 7 3.58 -0.61 26.84
C GLN A 7 4.82 -1.46 26.46
N LEU A 8 4.89 -1.94 25.22
CA LEU A 8 5.99 -2.79 24.75
C LEU A 8 7.09 -1.95 24.08
N ASN A 9 7.89 -1.25 24.89
CA ASN A 9 8.98 -0.37 24.44
C ASN A 9 10.16 -1.09 23.73
N HIS A 10 10.06 -2.41 23.53
CA HIS A 10 11.09 -3.23 22.89
C HIS A 10 10.60 -3.99 21.66
N LEU A 11 9.31 -3.85 21.31
CA LEU A 11 8.75 -4.61 20.20
C LEU A 11 9.21 -4.02 18.86
N ARG A 12 10.12 -4.72 18.19
CA ARG A 12 10.56 -4.37 16.83
C ARG A 12 9.67 -4.97 15.75
N GLU A 13 8.96 -6.04 16.07
CA GLU A 13 8.07 -6.71 15.13
C GLU A 13 6.70 -6.89 15.77
N PHE A 14 5.66 -6.38 15.10
CA PHE A 14 4.28 -6.54 15.52
C PHE A 14 3.53 -7.32 14.45
N THR A 15 2.92 -8.44 14.86
CA THR A 15 2.05 -9.23 14.00
C THR A 15 0.66 -9.29 14.59
N LEU A 16 -0.36 -9.01 13.77
CA LEU A 16 -1.76 -9.16 14.12
C LEU A 16 -2.46 -9.98 13.03
N GLU A 17 -3.06 -11.09 13.42
CA GLU A 17 -3.76 -12.02 12.52
C GLU A 17 -5.17 -12.32 13.02
N GLY A 18 -6.11 -12.42 12.08
CA GLY A 18 -7.48 -12.81 12.33
C GLY A 18 -8.21 -13.14 11.02
N GLN A 19 -9.54 -13.26 11.06
CA GLN A 19 -10.34 -13.55 9.85
C GLN A 19 -11.27 -12.41 9.43
N ASN A 20 -11.37 -11.34 10.24
CA ASN A 20 -12.26 -10.21 9.98
C ASN A 20 -11.91 -9.02 10.88
N LEU A 21 -10.63 -8.66 10.91
CA LEU A 21 -10.14 -7.63 11.82
C LEU A 21 -10.64 -6.26 11.36
N LYS A 22 -11.29 -5.56 12.28
CA LYS A 22 -11.63 -4.14 12.12
C LYS A 22 -10.64 -3.33 12.94
N ILE A 23 -9.74 -2.64 12.26
CA ILE A 23 -8.75 -1.78 12.89
C ILE A 23 -9.41 -0.44 13.16
N GLU A 24 -9.52 -0.05 14.42
CA GLU A 24 -10.14 1.22 14.82
C GLU A 24 -9.25 2.43 14.51
N THR A 25 -9.81 3.64 14.62
CA THR A 25 -9.06 4.89 14.51
C THR A 25 -7.89 4.92 15.50
N ASN A 26 -6.70 5.30 15.02
CA ASN A 26 -5.47 5.37 15.81
C ASN A 26 -5.12 4.08 16.58
N ALA A 27 -5.59 2.92 16.13
CA ALA A 27 -5.47 1.66 16.87
C ALA A 27 -4.03 1.33 17.28
N PHE A 28 -3.04 1.72 16.47
CA PHE A 28 -1.63 1.41 16.70
C PHE A 28 -0.80 2.56 17.28
N ALA A 29 -1.43 3.63 17.75
CA ALA A 29 -0.72 4.87 18.09
C ALA A 29 0.33 4.75 19.23
N GLY A 30 0.26 3.69 20.03
CA GLY A 30 1.27 3.40 21.05
C GLY A 30 2.48 2.60 20.55
N LEU A 31 2.45 2.05 19.33
CA LEU A 31 3.53 1.22 18.75
C LEU A 31 4.64 2.05 18.11
N THR A 32 5.18 3.02 18.83
CA THR A 32 6.16 3.98 18.31
C THR A 32 7.53 3.37 18.01
N GLN A 33 7.78 2.13 18.45
CA GLN A 33 9.07 1.46 18.35
C GLN A 33 9.06 0.25 17.38
N VAL A 34 8.02 0.06 16.56
CA VAL A 34 7.96 -1.09 15.65
C VAL A 34 8.72 -0.83 14.34
N ASP A 35 9.56 -1.77 13.93
CA ASP A 35 10.25 -1.80 12.62
C ASP A 35 9.45 -2.58 11.57
N PHE A 36 8.91 -3.74 11.95
CA PHE A 36 8.24 -4.70 11.07
C PHE A 36 6.80 -4.87 11.50
N PHE A 37 5.87 -4.52 10.62
CA PHE A 37 4.45 -4.50 10.93
C PHE A 37 3.73 -5.46 9.99
N ASN A 38 3.16 -6.55 10.51
CA ASN A 38 2.48 -7.57 9.71
C ASN A 38 1.00 -7.63 10.11
N LEU A 39 0.11 -7.46 9.13
CA LEU A 39 -1.34 -7.49 9.32
C LEU A 39 -1.96 -8.55 8.42
N PHE A 40 -2.69 -9.49 9.02
CA PHE A 40 -3.36 -10.58 8.32
C PHE A 40 -4.86 -10.60 8.63
N GLY A 41 -5.70 -10.69 7.59
CA GLY A 41 -7.16 -10.80 7.76
C GLY A 41 -7.86 -9.51 8.19
N VAL A 42 -7.36 -8.35 7.75
CA VAL A 42 -7.99 -7.05 7.96
C VAL A 42 -9.17 -6.87 7.01
N ASN A 43 -10.34 -6.52 7.54
CA ASN A 43 -11.52 -6.19 6.74
C ASN A 43 -11.69 -4.68 6.55
N SER A 44 -11.31 -3.88 7.53
CA SER A 44 -11.44 -2.42 7.44
C SER A 44 -10.44 -1.69 8.32
N PHE A 45 -9.98 -0.53 7.84
CA PHE A 45 -9.23 0.44 8.63
C PHE A 45 -10.11 1.63 8.99
N GLY A 46 -10.02 2.06 10.25
CA GLY A 46 -10.48 3.37 10.71
C GLY A 46 -9.51 4.46 10.24
N SER A 47 -9.76 5.70 10.69
CA SER A 47 -8.90 6.82 10.33
C SER A 47 -7.53 6.73 10.98
N ARG A 48 -6.47 7.00 10.21
CA ARG A 48 -5.07 7.10 10.66
C ARG A 48 -4.66 5.95 11.61
N PRO A 49 -4.79 4.67 11.19
CA PRO A 49 -4.53 3.54 12.07
C PRO A 49 -3.09 3.51 12.60
N PHE A 50 -2.15 4.08 11.84
CA PHE A 50 -0.72 4.15 12.14
C PHE A 50 -0.26 5.52 12.68
N GLU A 51 -1.16 6.35 13.23
CA GLU A 51 -0.77 7.65 13.81
C GLU A 51 0.41 7.47 14.80
N ASN A 52 1.45 8.31 14.71
CA ASN A 52 2.68 8.22 15.52
C ASN A 52 3.54 6.94 15.33
N VAL A 53 3.21 6.05 14.38
CA VAL A 53 3.98 4.84 14.07
C VAL A 53 4.99 5.13 12.95
N SER A 54 5.91 6.08 13.18
CA SER A 54 6.82 6.59 12.14
C SER A 54 8.10 5.77 11.93
N ARG A 55 8.40 4.82 12.82
CA ARG A 55 9.65 4.02 12.80
C ARG A 55 9.60 2.78 11.91
N VAL A 56 8.43 2.50 11.30
CA VAL A 56 8.21 1.29 10.51
C VAL A 56 9.16 1.28 9.31
N HIS A 57 9.95 0.23 9.20
CA HIS A 57 10.80 -0.06 8.04
C HIS A 57 10.04 -0.86 6.99
N ARG A 58 9.26 -1.86 7.41
CA ARG A 58 8.43 -2.70 6.53
C ARG A 58 7.02 -2.84 7.08
N LEU A 59 6.04 -2.63 6.21
CA LEU A 59 4.64 -2.97 6.45
C LEU A 59 4.22 -4.08 5.48
N GLU A 60 3.77 -5.20 6.00
CA GLU A 60 3.06 -6.22 5.24
C GLU A 60 1.58 -6.25 5.62
N ILE A 61 0.72 -6.17 4.62
CA ILE A 61 -0.71 -6.45 4.77
C ILE A 61 -1.03 -7.59 3.82
N SER A 62 -1.51 -8.70 4.36
CA SER A 62 -1.74 -9.91 3.58
C SER A 62 -3.08 -10.56 3.91
N ARG A 63 -3.65 -11.31 2.97
CA ARG A 63 -4.90 -12.10 3.18
C ARG A 63 -6.03 -11.27 3.82
N SER A 64 -6.17 -10.03 3.39
CA SER A 64 -7.10 -9.03 3.92
C SER A 64 -8.13 -8.66 2.85
N HIS A 65 -9.22 -7.98 3.22
CA HIS A 65 -10.28 -7.55 2.30
C HIS A 65 -10.59 -6.07 2.50
N PHE A 66 -9.55 -5.26 2.64
CA PHE A 66 -9.68 -3.81 2.86
C PHE A 66 -9.57 -3.04 1.54
N SER A 67 -10.18 -1.86 1.50
CA SER A 67 -9.96 -0.90 0.42
C SER A 67 -8.90 0.11 0.82
N ILE A 68 -8.02 0.49 -0.12
CA ILE A 68 -7.04 1.56 0.13
C ILE A 68 -7.76 2.90 0.07
N SER A 69 -8.06 3.46 1.24
CA SER A 69 -8.58 4.83 1.37
C SER A 69 -7.45 5.82 1.63
N PRO A 70 -7.54 7.07 1.11
CA PRO A 70 -6.62 8.14 1.48
C PRO A 70 -6.53 8.28 3.01
N GLY A 71 -5.31 8.40 3.54
CA GLY A 71 -5.09 8.58 4.98
C GLY A 71 -4.64 7.33 5.74
N ILE A 72 -4.76 6.12 5.16
CA ILE A 72 -4.29 4.88 5.84
C ILE A 72 -2.79 4.99 6.12
N PHE A 73 -2.00 5.39 5.12
CA PHE A 73 -0.54 5.37 5.18
C PHE A 73 0.11 6.71 5.59
N THR A 74 -0.68 7.73 5.96
CA THR A 74 -0.17 9.10 6.10
C THR A 74 0.92 9.29 7.16
N ALA A 75 0.92 8.48 8.21
CA ALA A 75 1.93 8.55 9.26
C ALA A 75 3.22 7.75 8.95
N LEU A 76 3.23 6.97 7.85
CA LEU A 76 4.34 6.10 7.46
C LEU A 76 5.36 6.83 6.57
N SER A 77 5.76 8.04 6.96
CA SER A 77 6.58 8.91 6.11
C SER A 77 8.00 8.39 5.80
N HIS A 78 8.49 7.43 6.60
CA HIS A 78 9.85 6.86 6.49
C HIS A 78 9.86 5.35 6.16
N VAL A 79 8.71 4.79 5.77
CA VAL A 79 8.62 3.35 5.49
C VAL A 79 9.38 2.99 4.23
N ARG A 80 10.26 1.99 4.31
CA ARG A 80 11.08 1.59 3.16
C ARG A 80 10.37 0.60 2.26
N GLU A 81 9.63 -0.33 2.84
CA GLU A 81 8.99 -1.42 2.13
C GLU A 81 7.51 -1.54 2.53
N ILE A 82 6.63 -1.57 1.54
CA ILE A 82 5.24 -1.94 1.74
C ILE A 82 4.91 -3.12 0.84
N HIS A 83 4.38 -4.19 1.44
CA HIS A 83 3.91 -5.39 0.77
C HIS A 83 2.41 -5.53 0.99
N ILE A 84 1.64 -5.56 -0.09
CA ILE A 84 0.19 -5.70 -0.08
C ILE A 84 -0.13 -6.95 -0.90
N ILE A 85 -0.24 -8.10 -0.22
CA ILE A 85 -0.23 -9.41 -0.88
C ILE A 85 -1.57 -10.13 -0.67
N SER A 86 -2.20 -10.64 -1.73
CA SER A 86 -3.43 -11.44 -1.59
C SER A 86 -4.57 -10.72 -0.85
N ASN A 87 -4.84 -9.44 -1.19
CA ASN A 87 -5.85 -8.61 -0.50
C ASN A 87 -7.11 -8.29 -1.32
N ASP A 88 -7.31 -8.94 -2.47
CA ASP A 88 -8.46 -8.73 -3.35
C ASP A 88 -8.70 -7.27 -3.79
N ILE A 89 -7.68 -6.40 -3.70
CA ILE A 89 -7.79 -4.99 -4.07
C ILE A 89 -8.06 -4.89 -5.57
N ASP A 90 -9.06 -4.10 -5.97
CA ASP A 90 -9.53 -3.98 -7.35
C ASP A 90 -9.17 -2.63 -8.00
N THR A 91 -9.06 -1.57 -7.21
CA THR A 91 -8.83 -0.20 -7.67
C THR A 91 -7.74 0.50 -6.86
N ILE A 92 -6.87 1.22 -7.55
CA ILE A 92 -5.94 2.19 -6.94
C ILE A 92 -6.39 3.60 -7.36
N SER A 93 -7.04 4.29 -6.43
CA SER A 93 -7.55 5.63 -6.64
C SER A 93 -6.46 6.70 -6.52
N THR A 94 -6.73 7.90 -7.05
CA THR A 94 -5.89 9.08 -6.83
C THR A 94 -5.63 9.30 -5.34
N GLY A 95 -4.35 9.47 -4.97
CA GLY A 95 -3.96 9.71 -3.58
C GLY A 95 -4.08 8.49 -2.64
N ALA A 96 -4.26 7.27 -3.17
CA ALA A 96 -4.28 6.03 -2.39
C ALA A 96 -3.06 5.90 -1.43
N PHE A 97 -1.90 6.39 -1.87
CA PHE A 97 -0.64 6.31 -1.14
C PHE A 97 -0.21 7.62 -0.47
N THR A 98 -1.16 8.54 -0.23
CA THR A 98 -0.87 9.85 0.36
C THR A 98 -0.13 9.75 1.69
N GLY A 99 1.03 10.43 1.76
CA GLY A 99 1.92 10.51 2.92
C GLY A 99 3.10 9.53 2.88
N LEU A 100 3.15 8.65 1.87
CA LEU A 100 4.34 7.87 1.55
C LEU A 100 5.33 8.73 0.77
N TYR A 101 6.12 9.55 1.47
CA TYR A 101 7.06 10.46 0.82
C TYR A 101 8.38 9.78 0.40
N THR A 102 8.84 8.82 1.21
CA THR A 102 10.10 8.09 0.97
C THR A 102 9.84 6.60 1.09
N ILE A 103 9.57 5.93 -0.03
CA ILE A 103 9.40 4.46 -0.08
C ILE A 103 10.43 3.89 -1.05
N GLY A 104 11.13 2.83 -0.63
CA GLY A 104 12.09 2.12 -1.48
C GLY A 104 11.42 1.06 -2.36
N CYS A 105 10.41 0.37 -1.84
CA CYS A 105 9.67 -0.63 -2.61
C CYS A 105 8.20 -0.70 -2.17
N LEU A 106 7.27 -0.60 -3.13
CA LEU A 106 5.86 -0.92 -2.96
C LEU A 106 5.54 -2.14 -3.84
N THR A 107 5.24 -3.27 -3.20
CA THR A 107 4.83 -4.49 -3.89
C THR A 107 3.35 -4.74 -3.67
N MET A 108 2.61 -4.88 -4.76
CA MET A 108 1.21 -5.30 -4.77
C MET A 108 1.10 -6.57 -5.61
N SER A 109 1.03 -7.72 -4.95
CA SER A 109 1.01 -9.03 -5.60
C SER A 109 -0.25 -9.83 -5.26
N ASP A 110 -0.72 -10.65 -6.21
CA ASP A 110 -1.89 -11.51 -6.03
C ASP A 110 -3.16 -10.76 -5.61
N ASN A 111 -3.37 -9.56 -6.17
CA ASN A 111 -4.60 -8.80 -5.96
C ASN A 111 -5.50 -8.91 -7.21
N LYS A 112 -6.55 -8.09 -7.28
CA LYS A 112 -7.50 -8.04 -8.39
C LYS A 112 -7.45 -6.69 -9.11
N ILE A 113 -6.33 -5.98 -9.03
CA ILE A 113 -6.21 -4.58 -9.47
C ILE A 113 -6.49 -4.52 -10.96
N GLY A 114 -7.60 -3.88 -11.30
CA GLY A 114 -8.08 -3.68 -12.66
C GLY A 114 -8.05 -2.23 -13.11
N ASN A 115 -8.14 -1.28 -12.17
CA ASN A 115 -8.16 0.14 -12.47
C ASN A 115 -7.13 0.90 -11.62
N ILE A 116 -6.31 1.73 -12.28
CA ILE A 116 -5.35 2.61 -11.63
C ILE A 116 -5.58 4.02 -12.17
N SER A 117 -6.02 4.91 -11.28
CA SER A 117 -6.34 6.30 -11.60
C SER A 117 -5.10 7.16 -11.80
N GLY A 118 -5.28 8.29 -12.48
CA GLY A 118 -4.27 9.33 -12.63
C GLY A 118 -3.77 9.79 -11.26
N HIS A 119 -2.46 10.03 -11.18
CA HIS A 119 -1.81 10.48 -9.95
C HIS A 119 -2.00 9.54 -8.73
N ALA A 120 -2.35 8.27 -8.93
CA ALA A 120 -2.45 7.25 -7.87
C ALA A 120 -1.19 7.20 -6.97
N PHE A 121 -0.02 7.39 -7.58
CA PHE A 121 1.29 7.34 -6.94
C PHE A 121 1.97 8.71 -6.79
N ALA A 122 1.28 9.82 -7.10
CA ALA A 122 1.91 11.15 -7.22
C ALA A 122 2.51 11.71 -5.92
N THR A 123 2.17 11.13 -4.76
CA THR A 123 2.70 11.54 -3.45
C THR A 123 4.00 10.84 -3.06
N ILE A 124 4.43 9.85 -3.85
CA ILE A 124 5.70 9.16 -3.69
C ILE A 124 6.78 10.00 -4.35
N VAL A 125 7.55 10.71 -3.54
CA VAL A 125 8.48 11.77 -4.00
C VAL A 125 9.89 11.25 -4.24
N ASN A 126 10.30 10.15 -3.61
CA ASN A 126 11.69 9.72 -3.56
C ASN A 126 11.90 8.27 -4.03
N ILE A 127 13.15 7.95 -4.41
CA ILE A 127 13.64 6.69 -5.02
C ILE A 127 12.88 5.46 -4.50
N GLY A 128 11.99 4.94 -5.33
CA GLY A 128 11.18 3.76 -5.03
C GLY A 128 10.84 2.94 -6.27
N GLU A 129 10.75 1.63 -6.08
CA GLU A 129 10.26 0.69 -7.09
C GLU A 129 8.82 0.31 -6.78
N ILE A 130 7.93 0.40 -7.77
CA ILE A 130 6.55 -0.06 -7.65
C ILE A 130 6.39 -1.33 -8.47
N ILE A 131 6.18 -2.45 -7.78
CA ILE A 131 6.00 -3.76 -8.38
C ILE A 131 4.53 -4.11 -8.27
N ILE A 132 3.87 -4.27 -9.40
CA ILE A 132 2.50 -4.77 -9.47
C ILE A 132 2.59 -6.10 -10.17
N GLU A 133 2.31 -7.18 -9.44
CA GLU A 133 2.52 -8.55 -9.91
C GLU A 133 1.24 -9.37 -9.79
N ARG A 134 0.97 -10.32 -10.70
CA ARG A 134 -0.18 -11.23 -10.61
C ARG A 134 -1.50 -10.48 -10.33
N ASN A 135 -1.76 -9.47 -11.15
CA ASN A 135 -2.96 -8.63 -11.12
C ASN A 135 -3.64 -8.62 -12.51
N ASN A 136 -4.72 -7.85 -12.65
CA ASN A 136 -5.63 -7.96 -13.79
C ASN A 136 -5.95 -6.60 -14.42
N ILE A 137 -4.90 -5.84 -14.73
CA ILE A 137 -4.98 -4.42 -15.12
C ILE A 137 -5.71 -4.27 -16.45
N ARG A 138 -6.85 -3.59 -16.40
CA ARG A 138 -7.70 -3.30 -17.57
C ARG A 138 -7.65 -1.83 -17.98
N HIS A 139 -7.50 -0.95 -16.99
CA HIS A 139 -7.55 0.49 -17.15
C HIS A 139 -6.39 1.12 -16.39
N LEU A 140 -5.62 1.93 -17.11
CA LEU A 140 -4.51 2.70 -16.58
C LEU A 140 -4.57 4.09 -17.21
N GLU A 141 -4.85 5.09 -16.39
CA GLU A 141 -4.86 6.48 -16.85
C GLU A 141 -3.43 6.95 -17.15
N THR A 142 -3.27 7.79 -18.18
CA THR A 142 -1.96 8.26 -18.65
C THR A 142 -1.14 8.88 -17.51
N GLU A 143 -1.80 9.63 -16.63
CA GLU A 143 -1.18 10.33 -15.49
C GLU A 143 -0.82 9.42 -14.32
N ALA A 144 -1.20 8.14 -14.37
CA ALA A 144 -0.85 7.18 -13.33
C ALA A 144 0.67 6.95 -13.26
N LEU A 145 1.37 7.04 -14.40
CA LEU A 145 2.81 6.79 -14.51
C LEU A 145 3.65 8.06 -14.75
N LEU A 146 3.05 9.26 -14.72
CA LEU A 146 3.73 10.54 -15.04
C LEU A 146 4.60 11.09 -13.90
N SER A 147 5.43 10.28 -13.26
CA SER A 147 6.45 10.83 -12.36
C SER A 147 7.85 10.31 -12.72
N GLU A 148 8.80 11.24 -12.68
CA GLU A 148 10.16 11.11 -13.20
C GLU A 148 11.10 10.30 -12.29
N ALA A 149 10.64 9.85 -11.11
CA ALA A 149 11.49 9.45 -10.00
C ALA A 149 11.43 7.95 -9.58
N TRP A 150 10.71 7.09 -10.31
CA TRP A 150 10.38 5.73 -9.88
C TRP A 150 10.34 4.75 -11.05
N GLN A 151 10.73 3.50 -10.79
CA GLN A 151 10.58 2.39 -11.73
C GLN A 151 9.30 1.62 -11.42
N ILE A 152 8.50 1.35 -12.44
CA ILE A 152 7.24 0.62 -12.33
C ILE A 152 7.37 -0.65 -13.13
N ARG A 153 7.12 -1.78 -12.47
CA ARG A 153 7.15 -3.08 -13.12
C ARG A 153 5.78 -3.73 -13.01
N PHE A 154 5.16 -3.98 -14.17
CA PHE A 154 3.95 -4.76 -14.30
C PHE A 154 4.33 -6.19 -14.72
N GLN A 155 4.69 -7.02 -13.74
CA GLN A 155 5.10 -8.41 -13.99
C GLN A 155 3.90 -9.33 -13.88
N ASP A 156 3.78 -10.33 -14.75
CA ASP A 156 2.68 -11.31 -14.71
C ASP A 156 1.27 -10.70 -14.56
N ASN A 157 1.03 -9.56 -15.22
CA ASN A 157 -0.28 -8.93 -15.29
C ASN A 157 -1.00 -9.32 -16.59
N ILE A 158 -2.32 -9.53 -16.51
CA ILE A 158 -3.16 -9.66 -17.69
C ILE A 158 -3.57 -8.25 -18.13
N LEU A 159 -2.99 -7.76 -19.24
CA LEU A 159 -3.31 -6.46 -19.83
C LEU A 159 -4.44 -6.58 -20.86
N TYR A 160 -5.58 -5.90 -20.63
CA TYR A 160 -6.65 -5.83 -21.64
C TYR A 160 -6.41 -4.67 -22.60
N CYS A 161 -5.87 -4.98 -23.78
CA CYS A 161 -5.64 -3.98 -24.82
C CYS A 161 -6.95 -3.25 -25.20
N SER A 162 -6.98 -1.95 -24.95
CA SER A 162 -8.05 -1.03 -25.35
C SER A 162 -7.45 0.30 -25.81
N CYS A 163 -8.25 1.17 -26.42
CA CYS A 163 -7.80 2.51 -26.80
C CYS A 163 -7.27 3.32 -25.60
N VAL A 164 -7.78 3.05 -24.39
CA VAL A 164 -7.40 3.74 -23.14
C VAL A 164 -5.96 3.44 -22.74
N ILE A 165 -5.46 2.22 -22.98
CA ILE A 165 -4.10 1.81 -22.59
C ILE A 165 -3.12 1.75 -23.76
N ASN A 166 -3.51 2.24 -24.95
CA ASN A 166 -2.67 2.16 -26.14
C ASN A 166 -1.34 2.92 -25.98
N TRP A 167 -1.31 3.93 -25.11
CA TRP A 167 -0.11 4.71 -24.80
C TRP A 167 1.00 3.90 -24.11
N LEU A 168 0.66 2.80 -23.41
CA LEU A 168 1.66 1.90 -22.79
C LEU A 168 2.65 1.33 -23.81
N LYS A 169 2.25 1.17 -25.08
CA LYS A 169 3.13 0.71 -26.16
C LYS A 169 4.29 1.67 -26.44
N HIS A 170 4.20 2.91 -25.96
CA HIS A 170 5.18 3.96 -26.17
C HIS A 170 6.05 4.22 -24.93
N ILE A 171 5.83 3.49 -23.84
CA ILE A 171 6.73 3.49 -22.69
C ILE A 171 7.73 2.35 -22.92
N ASN A 172 9.02 2.70 -23.02
CA ASN A 172 10.08 1.72 -22.96
C ASN A 172 10.11 1.15 -21.53
N ALA A 173 9.61 -0.07 -21.37
CA ALA A 173 9.88 -0.88 -20.19
C ALA A 173 11.34 -1.37 -20.19
#